data_AF-A0A6P0WVS5-F1
#
_entry.id   AF-A0A6P0WVS5-F1
#
_cell.length_a   1.000
_cell.length_b   1.000
_cell.length_c   1.000
_cell.angle_alpha   90.00
_cell.angle_beta   90.00
_cell.angle_gamma   90.00
#
_symmetry.space_group_name_H-M   'P 1'
#
loop_
_entity.id
_entity.type
_entity.pdbx_description
1 polymer ?
#
loop_
_entity_poly.entity_id
_entity_poly.type
_entity_poly.pdbx_seq_one_letter_code
_entity_poly.pdbx_strand_id
1 'polypeptide(L)'
;MNILLEVSDNFINKNEVKQIVYNPISVISQVIFWTNKEPEMTEIILSLIIKNDFQILNGEEEDKVKYFVQNNIIKNWQNSESAPAQHLKTIHDQIIKHQHKTKILLKLYQVLFSEKILTDDSLEVQALLQSKLLVTEDGQLKVHNPIYKAVFNQEWVEKELKYINNPKPYSENTKNKKYIENFLKVLYSIPAKFYPFPIIIFLLLFLGVSFPKLKEWIVSTTQIVPDEIQPGDESIQKPISAGERILITTEEVGQENLQFREAKKSGVEAMASGNYQLAVNYFEEALQHYRNAPETLIYLNNARSEAKNQPTYTIAAAVPITQDLAAAQAMLRGVAQAQHQLNEAGGINGVLLKVVISDDGDNP
;
A
#
# COMPACT_ATOMS: atom_id res chain seq x y z
N MET A 1 -12.01 16.04 30.48
CA MET A 1 -12.42 17.34 29.89
C MET A 1 -12.54 17.13 28.39
N ASN A 2 -13.60 17.61 27.75
CA ASN A 2 -13.79 17.43 26.30
C ASN A 2 -12.90 18.43 25.56
N ILE A 3 -11.84 17.96 24.90
CA ILE A 3 -10.81 18.79 24.26
C ILE A 3 -11.43 19.78 23.25
N LEU A 4 -12.48 19.38 22.53
CA LEU A 4 -13.17 20.27 21.59
C LEU A 4 -13.90 21.42 22.28
N LEU A 5 -14.42 21.21 23.49
CA LEU A 5 -15.03 22.30 24.27
C LEU A 5 -13.96 23.33 24.65
N GLU A 6 -12.81 22.87 25.13
CA GLU A 6 -11.70 23.76 25.48
C GLU A 6 -11.20 24.57 24.28
N VAL A 7 -11.03 23.95 23.12
CA VAL A 7 -10.66 24.62 21.86
C VAL A 7 -11.71 25.66 21.46
N SER A 8 -12.99 25.32 21.59
CA SER A 8 -14.11 26.21 21.26
C SER A 8 -14.17 27.42 22.20
N ASP A 9 -14.06 27.19 23.51
CA ASP A 9 -14.07 28.24 24.53
C ASP A 9 -12.88 29.20 24.35
N ASN A 10 -11.70 28.67 24.05
CA ASN A 10 -10.51 29.47 23.77
C ASN A 10 -10.71 30.39 22.55
N PHE A 11 -11.32 29.89 21.48
CA PHE A 11 -11.64 30.69 20.30
C PHE A 11 -12.65 31.81 20.61
N ILE A 12 -13.73 31.49 21.35
CA ILE A 12 -14.74 32.47 21.76
C ILE A 12 -14.09 33.58 22.59
N ASN A 13 -13.34 33.22 23.63
CA ASN A 13 -12.67 34.18 24.52
C ASN A 13 -11.70 35.11 23.75
N LYS A 14 -10.92 34.56 22.80
CA LYS A 14 -10.03 35.37 21.95
C LYS A 14 -10.81 36.30 21.02
N ASN A 15 -11.95 35.84 20.49
CA ASN A 15 -12.79 36.63 19.60
C ASN A 15 -13.56 37.73 20.33
N GLU A 16 -13.91 37.58 21.61
CA GLU A 16 -14.54 38.65 22.41
C GLU A 16 -13.67 39.93 22.45
N VAL A 17 -12.35 39.75 22.49
CA VAL A 17 -11.39 40.86 22.49
C VAL A 17 -11.18 41.43 21.09
N LYS A 18 -11.03 40.57 20.08
CA LYS A 18 -10.69 40.99 18.70
C LYS A 18 -11.89 41.45 17.87
N GLN A 19 -13.08 40.93 18.15
CA GLN A 19 -14.33 41.19 17.44
C GLN A 19 -14.24 41.01 15.91
N ILE A 20 -13.50 40.00 15.45
CA ILE A 20 -13.30 39.73 14.01
C ILE A 20 -14.34 38.76 13.44
N VAL A 21 -14.99 37.95 14.30
CA VAL A 21 -16.05 37.02 13.91
C VAL A 21 -17.35 37.41 14.62
N TYR A 22 -18.41 37.63 13.85
CA TYR A 22 -19.72 38.01 14.42
C TYR A 22 -20.40 36.86 15.17
N ASN A 23 -20.49 35.68 14.55
CA ASN A 23 -21.08 34.49 15.15
C ASN A 23 -20.03 33.38 15.36
N PRO A 24 -19.29 33.40 16.48
CA PRO A 24 -18.22 32.44 16.72
C PRO A 24 -18.71 30.99 16.80
N ILE A 25 -19.95 30.75 17.28
CA ILE A 25 -20.53 29.41 17.37
C ILE A 25 -20.77 28.81 15.98
N SER A 26 -21.31 29.61 15.05
CA SER A 26 -21.49 29.19 13.66
C SER A 26 -20.15 28.86 13.00
N VAL A 27 -19.14 29.72 13.18
CA VAL A 27 -17.77 29.47 12.66
C VAL A 27 -17.18 28.18 13.24
N ILE A 28 -17.27 27.95 14.55
CA ILE A 28 -16.81 26.72 15.19
C ILE A 28 -17.51 25.49 14.57
N SER A 29 -18.83 25.55 14.39
CA SER A 29 -19.59 24.45 13.78
C SER A 29 -19.12 24.14 12.35
N GLN A 30 -18.87 25.18 11.54
CA GLN A 30 -18.35 25.02 10.18
C GLN A 30 -16.94 24.43 10.17
N VAL A 31 -16.06 24.89 11.06
CA VAL A 31 -14.71 24.32 11.18
C VAL A 31 -14.77 22.86 11.63
N ILE A 32 -15.59 22.52 12.62
CA ILE A 32 -15.79 21.15 13.09
C ILE A 32 -16.29 20.24 11.97
N PHE A 33 -17.16 20.74 11.09
CA PHE A 33 -17.57 20.01 9.90
C PHE A 33 -16.39 19.71 8.96
N TRP A 34 -15.55 20.72 8.66
CA TRP A 34 -14.37 20.55 7.80
C TRP A 34 -13.30 19.63 8.38
N THR A 35 -13.18 19.56 9.71
CA THR A 35 -12.19 18.73 10.41
C THR A 35 -12.74 17.38 10.87
N ASN A 36 -14.05 17.13 10.67
CA ASN A 36 -14.77 16.01 11.24
C ASN A 36 -14.50 15.82 12.74
N LYS A 37 -14.58 16.92 13.51
CA LYS A 37 -14.35 16.95 14.98
C LYS A 37 -12.93 16.58 15.41
N GLU A 38 -11.94 16.56 14.52
CA GLU A 38 -10.55 16.33 14.91
C GLU A 38 -10.02 17.54 15.71
N PRO A 39 -9.66 17.40 17.00
CA PRO A 39 -9.33 18.56 17.84
C PRO A 39 -8.09 19.33 17.37
N GLU A 40 -7.04 18.62 16.94
CA GLU A 40 -5.77 19.21 16.49
C GLU A 40 -5.98 20.13 15.28
N MET A 41 -6.63 19.63 14.22
CA MET A 41 -6.95 20.46 13.06
C MET A 41 -7.93 21.58 13.40
N THR A 42 -8.91 21.32 14.27
CA THR A 42 -9.88 22.35 14.70
C THR A 42 -9.19 23.52 15.38
N GLU A 43 -8.27 23.24 16.31
CA GLU A 43 -7.50 24.26 17.01
C GLU A 43 -6.60 25.05 16.07
N ILE A 44 -5.91 24.37 15.15
CA ILE A 44 -5.06 24.99 14.14
C ILE A 44 -5.85 26.01 13.32
N ILE A 45 -7.03 25.63 12.81
CA ILE A 45 -7.84 26.49 11.94
C ILE A 45 -8.38 27.70 12.70
N LEU A 46 -9.00 27.48 13.87
CA LEU A 46 -9.56 28.56 14.69
C LEU A 46 -8.46 29.53 15.15
N SER A 47 -7.29 29.02 15.52
CA SER A 47 -6.14 29.85 15.89
C SER A 47 -5.63 30.68 14.72
N LEU A 48 -5.63 30.15 13.49
CA LEU A 48 -5.22 30.90 12.31
C LEU A 48 -6.23 32.00 11.91
N ILE A 49 -7.53 31.76 12.07
CA ILE A 49 -8.57 32.80 11.86
C ILE A 49 -8.28 34.00 12.77
N ILE A 50 -8.02 33.74 14.06
CA ILE A 50 -7.67 34.77 15.05
C ILE A 50 -6.32 35.43 14.71
N LYS A 51 -5.30 34.64 14.37
CA LYS A 51 -3.95 35.15 14.12
C LYS A 51 -3.88 36.04 12.88
N ASN A 52 -4.65 35.72 11.85
CA ASN A 52 -4.65 36.44 10.57
C ASN A 52 -5.66 37.59 10.54
N ASP A 53 -6.33 37.90 11.66
CA ASP A 53 -7.38 38.91 11.75
C ASP A 53 -8.45 38.75 10.66
N PHE A 54 -8.80 37.50 10.36
CA PHE A 54 -9.69 37.19 9.25
C PHE A 54 -11.15 37.49 9.61
N GLN A 55 -11.69 38.56 9.02
CA GLN A 55 -13.04 39.04 9.32
C GLN A 55 -14.12 38.16 8.70
N ILE A 56 -15.08 37.76 9.54
CA ILE A 56 -16.26 36.97 9.18
C ILE A 56 -17.51 37.69 9.71
N LEU A 57 -18.30 38.23 8.79
CA LEU A 57 -19.52 38.97 9.11
C LEU A 57 -20.71 38.02 9.27
N ASN A 58 -21.77 38.54 9.87
CA ASN A 58 -23.01 37.80 10.08
C ASN A 58 -23.59 37.29 8.76
N GLY A 59 -23.84 35.98 8.68
CA GLY A 59 -24.39 35.33 7.48
C GLY A 59 -23.35 34.96 6.43
N GLU A 60 -22.06 35.26 6.64
CA GLU A 60 -20.97 34.86 5.75
C GLU A 60 -20.19 33.64 6.28
N GLU A 61 -20.57 33.06 7.42
CA GLU A 61 -19.73 32.13 8.17
C GLU A 61 -19.34 30.89 7.36
N GLU A 62 -20.30 30.25 6.69
CA GLU A 62 -20.04 29.07 5.86
C GLU A 62 -19.10 29.39 4.69
N ASP A 63 -19.43 30.41 3.90
CA ASP A 63 -18.67 30.79 2.70
C ASP A 63 -17.26 31.30 3.04
N LYS A 64 -17.13 32.08 4.12
CA LYS A 64 -15.83 32.59 4.59
C LYS A 64 -14.97 31.50 5.18
N VAL A 65 -15.53 30.57 5.96
CA VAL A 65 -14.77 29.42 6.48
C VAL A 65 -14.32 28.54 5.32
N LYS A 66 -15.20 28.23 4.36
CA LYS A 66 -14.83 27.49 3.14
C LYS A 66 -13.73 28.18 2.37
N TYR A 67 -13.85 29.49 2.11
CA TYR A 67 -12.82 30.29 1.44
C TYR A 67 -11.49 30.24 2.22
N PHE A 68 -11.55 30.38 3.54
CA PHE A 68 -10.38 30.34 4.40
C PHE A 68 -9.66 29.00 4.30
N VAL A 69 -10.39 27.88 4.43
CA VAL A 69 -9.87 26.52 4.32
C VAL A 69 -9.24 26.29 2.95
N GLN A 70 -9.91 26.67 1.87
CA GLN A 70 -9.40 26.51 0.52
C GLN A 70 -8.08 27.25 0.30
N ASN A 71 -7.98 28.50 0.74
CA ASN A 71 -6.82 29.35 0.42
C ASN A 71 -5.65 29.22 1.39
N ASN A 72 -5.90 28.88 2.65
CA ASN A 72 -4.87 28.83 3.69
C ASN A 72 -4.44 27.42 4.08
N ILE A 73 -5.23 26.40 3.74
CA ILE A 73 -4.98 25.01 4.14
C ILE A 73 -4.78 24.12 2.92
N ILE A 74 -5.76 24.09 2.02
CA ILE A 74 -5.75 23.16 0.87
C ILE A 74 -4.78 23.64 -0.20
N LYS A 75 -4.84 24.92 -0.57
CA LYS A 75 -3.98 25.49 -1.62
C LYS A 75 -2.53 25.57 -1.15
N ASN A 76 -1.61 25.10 -1.98
CA ASN A 76 -0.16 25.17 -1.76
C ASN A 76 0.34 24.49 -0.47
N TRP A 77 -0.41 23.55 0.09
CA TRP A 77 -0.04 22.86 1.33
C TRP A 77 1.35 22.20 1.25
N GLN A 78 1.75 21.67 0.08
CA GLN A 78 3.06 21.03 -0.11
C GLN A 78 4.25 21.99 0.08
N ASN A 79 4.08 23.27 -0.26
CA ASN A 79 5.17 24.27 -0.29
C ASN A 79 5.11 25.26 0.89
N SER A 80 4.13 25.11 1.78
CA SER A 80 3.92 26.00 2.92
C SER A 80 4.59 25.45 4.19
N GLU A 81 5.11 26.34 5.03
CA GLU A 81 5.65 26.02 6.36
C GLU A 81 4.65 26.31 7.49
N SER A 82 3.38 26.57 7.14
CA SER A 82 2.32 26.81 8.12
C SER A 82 1.96 25.55 8.93
N ALA A 83 1.39 25.71 10.12
CA ALA A 83 0.95 24.60 10.96
C ALA A 83 -0.02 23.61 10.24
N PRO A 84 -1.05 24.06 9.47
CA PRO A 84 -1.88 23.14 8.69
C PRO A 84 -1.07 22.35 7.66
N ALA A 85 -0.10 23.00 7.01
CA ALA A 85 0.76 22.34 6.02
C ALA A 85 1.65 21.28 6.67
N GLN A 86 2.22 21.54 7.85
CA GLN A 86 2.99 20.55 8.61
C GLN A 86 2.14 19.33 9.01
N HIS A 87 0.90 19.57 9.43
CA HIS A 87 -0.05 18.49 9.73
C HIS A 87 -0.32 17.61 8.51
N LEU A 88 -0.63 18.22 7.36
CA LEU A 88 -0.87 17.50 6.10
C LEU A 88 0.39 16.77 5.61
N LYS A 89 1.57 17.39 5.73
CA LYS A 89 2.87 16.74 5.44
C LYS A 89 3.11 15.52 6.33
N THR A 90 2.73 15.57 7.60
CA THR A 90 2.86 14.41 8.51
C THR A 90 2.02 13.22 8.03
N ILE A 91 0.77 13.45 7.63
CA ILE A 91 -0.11 12.41 7.07
C ILE A 91 0.46 11.85 5.76
N HIS A 92 0.89 12.76 4.86
CA HIS A 92 1.55 12.40 3.61
C HIS A 92 2.76 11.49 3.84
N ASP A 93 3.66 11.90 4.73
CA ASP A 93 4.90 11.17 5.01
C ASP A 93 4.63 9.81 5.64
N GLN A 94 3.55 9.66 6.42
CA GLN A 94 3.12 8.37 6.95
C GLN A 94 2.67 7.40 5.86
N ILE A 95 2.03 7.88 4.79
CA ILE A 95 1.59 7.05 3.66
C ILE A 95 2.78 6.69 2.76
N ILE A 96 3.72 7.62 2.56
CA ILE A 96 4.86 7.46 1.66
C ILE A 96 6.10 6.83 2.35
N LYS A 97 6.04 6.61 3.67
CA LYS A 97 7.17 6.12 4.49
C LYS A 97 7.85 4.84 3.98
N HIS A 98 7.10 3.94 3.35
CA HIS A 98 7.56 2.60 3.00
C HIS A 98 7.35 2.31 1.52
N GLN A 99 8.40 2.45 0.71
CA GLN A 99 8.35 2.36 -0.77
C GLN A 99 7.53 1.17 -1.29
N HIS A 100 7.71 -0.03 -0.73
CA HIS A 100 6.97 -1.23 -1.13
C HIS A 100 5.48 -1.22 -0.71
N LYS A 101 5.14 -0.57 0.41
CA LYS A 101 3.75 -0.47 0.88
C LYS A 101 3.01 0.71 0.26
N THR A 102 3.70 1.80 -0.04
CA THR A 102 3.09 3.05 -0.54
C THR A 102 2.27 2.81 -1.81
N LYS A 103 2.76 2.02 -2.76
CA LYS A 103 2.01 1.67 -3.98
C LYS A 103 0.66 1.00 -3.64
N ILE A 104 0.66 0.09 -2.67
CA ILE A 104 -0.54 -0.65 -2.25
C ILE A 104 -1.50 0.26 -1.49
N LEU A 105 -0.98 1.05 -0.54
CA LEU A 105 -1.77 2.00 0.23
C LEU A 105 -2.46 3.01 -0.69
N LEU A 106 -1.75 3.53 -1.69
CA LEU A 106 -2.30 4.43 -2.70
C LEU A 106 -3.34 3.76 -3.59
N LYS A 107 -3.11 2.53 -4.04
CA LYS A 107 -4.10 1.77 -4.82
C LYS A 107 -5.36 1.45 -4.00
N LEU A 108 -5.20 1.04 -2.74
CA LEU A 108 -6.31 0.75 -1.83
C LEU A 108 -7.11 2.03 -1.55
N TYR A 109 -6.40 3.14 -1.33
CA TYR A 109 -7.02 4.45 -1.21
C TYR A 109 -7.72 4.92 -2.49
N GLN A 110 -7.19 4.59 -3.68
CA GLN A 110 -7.83 4.89 -4.97
C GLN A 110 -9.20 4.21 -5.12
N VAL A 111 -9.33 2.97 -4.66
CA VAL A 111 -10.58 2.21 -4.73
C VAL A 111 -11.69 2.87 -3.88
N LEU A 112 -11.35 3.57 -2.79
CA LEU A 112 -12.33 4.30 -1.95
C LEU A 112 -13.07 5.42 -2.70
N PHE A 113 -12.54 5.90 -3.83
CA PHE A 113 -13.24 6.91 -4.62
C PHE A 113 -14.40 6.32 -5.44
N SER A 114 -14.36 5.02 -5.74
CA SER A 114 -15.37 4.34 -6.58
C SER A 114 -16.22 3.32 -5.82
N GLU A 115 -15.69 2.72 -4.77
CA GLU A 115 -16.31 1.58 -4.08
C GLU A 115 -16.33 1.73 -2.56
N LYS A 116 -17.26 1.02 -1.93
CA LYS A 116 -17.31 0.90 -0.47
C LYS A 116 -16.36 -0.23 -0.05
N ILE A 117 -15.33 0.11 0.71
CA ILE A 117 -14.38 -0.87 1.25
C ILE A 117 -14.75 -1.15 2.71
N LEU A 118 -14.93 -2.43 3.02
CA LEU A 118 -15.09 -2.88 4.40
C LEU A 118 -13.75 -2.83 5.12
N THR A 119 -13.77 -2.44 6.39
CA THR A 119 -12.58 -2.55 7.24
C THR A 119 -12.24 -4.02 7.48
N ASP A 120 -10.95 -4.34 7.49
CA ASP A 120 -10.43 -5.64 7.89
C ASP A 120 -9.19 -5.48 8.80
N ASP A 121 -8.64 -6.60 9.29
CA ASP A 121 -7.45 -6.62 10.14
C ASP A 121 -6.14 -6.64 9.31
N SER A 122 -6.19 -6.30 8.02
CA SER A 122 -5.00 -6.28 7.17
C SER A 122 -4.05 -5.15 7.59
N LEU A 123 -2.75 -5.39 7.41
CA LEU A 123 -1.75 -4.39 7.79
C LEU A 123 -1.82 -3.12 6.95
N GLU A 124 -2.34 -3.22 5.73
CA GLU A 124 -2.52 -2.10 4.82
C GLU A 124 -3.67 -1.22 5.30
N VAL A 125 -4.80 -1.82 5.68
CA VAL A 125 -5.92 -1.10 6.30
C VAL A 125 -5.47 -0.49 7.62
N GLN A 126 -4.76 -1.24 8.47
CA GLN A 126 -4.20 -0.71 9.71
C GLN A 126 -3.22 0.45 9.47
N ALA A 127 -2.36 0.36 8.45
CA ALA A 127 -1.44 1.44 8.10
C ALA A 127 -2.17 2.70 7.61
N LEU A 128 -3.24 2.55 6.82
CA LEU A 128 -4.08 3.68 6.40
C LEU A 128 -4.82 4.31 7.59
N LEU A 129 -5.33 3.51 8.53
CA LEU A 129 -5.95 4.00 9.76
C LEU A 129 -4.93 4.72 10.65
N GLN A 130 -3.72 4.18 10.80
CA GLN A 130 -2.62 4.79 11.55
C GLN A 130 -2.14 6.11 10.93
N SER A 131 -2.28 6.28 9.61
CA SER A 131 -1.97 7.56 8.94
C SER A 131 -2.94 8.68 9.30
N LYS A 132 -4.04 8.37 10.01
CA LYS A 132 -5.19 9.25 10.27
C LYS A 132 -5.90 9.77 9.01
N LEU A 133 -5.51 9.36 7.80
CA LEU A 133 -6.18 9.72 6.56
C LEU A 133 -7.57 9.09 6.49
N LEU A 134 -7.72 7.87 7.00
CA LEU A 134 -8.97 7.13 7.02
C LEU A 134 -9.46 6.89 8.44
N VAL A 135 -10.77 6.69 8.56
CA VAL A 135 -11.44 6.19 9.77
C VAL A 135 -12.38 5.06 9.40
N THR A 136 -12.68 4.23 10.40
CA THR A 136 -13.74 3.23 10.31
C THR A 136 -15.03 3.83 10.83
N GLU A 137 -16.05 3.88 9.98
CA GLU A 137 -17.41 4.28 10.34
C GLU A 137 -18.38 3.22 9.82
N ASP A 138 -19.19 2.64 10.71
CA ASP A 138 -20.11 1.53 10.41
C ASP A 138 -19.44 0.33 9.70
N GLY A 139 -18.22 0.00 10.11
CA GLY A 139 -17.44 -1.09 9.50
C GLY A 139 -16.90 -0.80 8.10
N GLN A 140 -17.00 0.45 7.62
CA GLN A 140 -16.50 0.88 6.32
C GLN A 140 -15.36 1.88 6.48
N LEU A 141 -14.39 1.80 5.57
CA LEU A 141 -13.33 2.80 5.49
C LEU A 141 -13.85 4.06 4.81
N LYS A 142 -13.61 5.21 5.43
CA LYS A 142 -13.94 6.52 4.89
C LYS A 142 -12.80 7.50 5.10
N VAL A 143 -12.66 8.47 4.19
CA VAL A 143 -11.71 9.58 4.38
C VAL A 143 -12.11 10.37 5.62
N HIS A 144 -11.17 10.57 6.53
CA HIS A 144 -11.42 11.05 7.87
C HIS A 144 -12.09 12.43 7.89
N ASN A 145 -11.67 13.37 7.04
CA ASN A 145 -12.34 14.67 6.94
C ASN A 145 -12.33 15.27 5.52
N PRO A 146 -13.21 16.26 5.24
CA PRO A 146 -13.28 16.94 3.95
C PRO A 146 -11.99 17.62 3.49
N ILE A 147 -11.15 18.12 4.41
CA ILE A 147 -9.85 18.74 4.07
C ILE A 147 -8.93 17.69 3.46
N TYR A 148 -8.82 16.51 4.10
CA TYR A 148 -8.00 15.42 3.60
C TYR A 148 -8.49 14.90 2.26
N LYS A 149 -9.81 14.79 2.07
CA LYS A 149 -10.39 14.40 0.78
C LYS A 149 -10.05 15.40 -0.33
N ALA A 150 -9.99 16.70 -0.02
CA ALA A 150 -9.63 17.73 -0.99
C ALA A 150 -8.12 17.74 -1.31
N VAL A 151 -7.28 17.48 -0.32
CA VAL A 151 -5.81 17.49 -0.42
C VAL A 151 -5.28 16.19 -1.05
N PHE A 152 -5.65 15.04 -0.49
CA PHE A 152 -5.27 13.71 -0.95
C PHE A 152 -6.30 13.21 -1.95
N ASN A 153 -6.57 13.97 -2.99
CA ASN A 153 -7.57 13.60 -3.99
C ASN A 153 -7.00 12.62 -5.03
N GLN A 154 -7.84 12.20 -5.99
CA GLN A 154 -7.45 11.29 -7.06
C GLN A 154 -6.25 11.79 -7.88
N GLU A 155 -6.18 13.10 -8.18
CA GLU A 155 -5.06 13.69 -8.93
C GLU A 155 -3.73 13.53 -8.15
N TRP A 156 -3.77 13.74 -6.84
CA TRP A 156 -2.61 13.51 -5.97
C TRP A 156 -2.17 12.03 -6.00
N VAL A 157 -3.11 11.10 -5.86
CA VAL A 157 -2.83 9.65 -5.90
C VAL A 157 -2.16 9.24 -7.22
N GLU A 158 -2.71 9.70 -8.35
CA GLU A 158 -2.17 9.42 -9.68
C GLU A 158 -0.76 9.98 -9.87
N LYS A 159 -0.50 11.19 -9.35
CA LYS A 159 0.81 11.82 -9.37
C LYS A 159 1.84 11.02 -8.56
N GLU A 160 1.50 10.58 -7.35
CA GLU A 160 2.38 9.78 -6.50
C GLU A 160 2.64 8.39 -7.10
N LEU A 161 1.61 7.70 -7.59
CA LEU A 161 1.77 6.41 -8.27
C LEU A 161 2.65 6.53 -9.52
N LYS A 162 2.51 7.61 -10.30
CA LYS A 162 3.37 7.87 -11.46
C LYS A 162 4.84 8.08 -11.05
N TYR A 163 5.08 8.81 -9.96
CA TYR A 163 6.43 9.01 -9.43
C TYR A 163 7.05 7.70 -8.93
N ILE A 164 6.27 6.86 -8.26
CA ILE A 164 6.72 5.55 -7.74
C ILE A 164 7.02 4.57 -8.88
N ASN A 165 6.16 4.52 -9.91
CA ASN A 165 6.32 3.59 -11.03
C ASN A 165 7.41 4.03 -12.03
N ASN A 166 7.72 5.33 -12.08
CA ASN A 166 8.74 5.88 -12.96
C ASN A 166 9.55 6.95 -12.22
N PRO A 167 10.39 6.55 -11.25
CA PRO A 167 11.24 7.49 -10.54
C PRO A 167 12.19 8.09 -11.57
N LYS A 168 12.10 9.40 -11.80
CA LYS A 168 13.11 10.10 -12.61
C LYS A 168 14.49 9.73 -12.06
N PRO A 169 15.49 9.39 -12.90
CA PRO A 169 16.84 9.13 -12.42
C PRO A 169 17.28 10.32 -11.57
N TYR A 170 17.64 10.01 -10.34
CA TYR A 170 17.85 10.95 -9.24
C TYR A 170 18.79 12.09 -9.67
N SER A 171 18.34 13.34 -9.65
CA SER A 171 19.25 14.48 -9.58
C SER A 171 19.80 14.52 -8.15
N GLU A 172 21.09 14.22 -8.01
CA GLU A 172 21.85 14.14 -6.76
C GLU A 172 21.53 15.28 -5.76
N ASN A 173 21.30 14.87 -4.51
CA ASN A 173 21.28 15.76 -3.36
C ASN A 173 22.70 16.35 -3.16
N THR A 174 22.87 17.66 -3.30
CA THR A 174 24.17 18.38 -3.26
C THR A 174 24.98 18.17 -1.98
N LYS A 175 24.36 17.72 -0.88
CA LYS A 175 25.07 17.33 0.35
C LYS A 175 25.88 16.04 0.17
N ASN A 176 25.35 15.03 -0.53
CA ASN A 176 26.05 13.76 -0.75
C ASN A 176 27.26 13.91 -1.67
N LYS A 177 27.18 14.81 -2.66
CA LYS A 177 28.29 15.13 -3.56
C LYS A 177 29.54 15.59 -2.82
N LYS A 178 29.40 16.40 -1.77
CA LYS A 178 30.53 16.89 -0.95
C LYS A 178 31.16 15.77 -0.10
N TYR A 179 30.35 14.82 0.40
CA TYR A 179 30.87 13.64 1.12
C TYR A 179 31.61 12.70 0.18
N ILE A 180 31.07 12.45 -1.01
CA ILE A 180 31.69 11.60 -2.03
C ILE A 180 32.98 12.24 -2.55
N GLU A 181 32.98 13.54 -2.86
CA GLU A 181 34.20 14.26 -3.29
C GLU A 181 35.29 14.28 -2.21
N ASN A 182 34.93 14.44 -0.94
CA ASN A 182 35.89 14.35 0.17
C ASN A 182 36.41 12.92 0.35
N PHE A 183 35.54 11.91 0.25
CA PHE A 183 35.93 10.50 0.34
C PHE A 183 36.85 10.10 -0.81
N LEU A 184 36.57 10.55 -2.05
CA LEU A 184 37.41 10.33 -3.22
C LEU A 184 38.78 11.02 -3.07
N LYS A 185 38.84 12.26 -2.57
CA LYS A 185 40.13 12.93 -2.29
C LYS A 185 40.99 12.16 -1.29
N VAL A 186 40.38 11.59 -0.25
CA VAL A 186 41.08 10.71 0.70
C VAL A 186 41.55 9.44 -0.01
N LEU A 187 40.71 8.82 -0.84
CA LEU A 187 41.05 7.61 -1.59
C LEU A 187 42.24 7.82 -2.55
N TYR A 188 42.26 8.93 -3.30
CA TYR A 188 43.33 9.27 -4.25
C TYR A 188 44.64 9.73 -3.59
N SER A 189 44.63 10.03 -2.28
CA SER A 189 45.84 10.38 -1.52
C SER A 189 46.63 9.17 -1.00
N ILE A 190 46.10 7.95 -1.16
CA ILE A 190 46.71 6.71 -0.68
C ILE A 190 47.58 6.09 -1.81
N PRO A 191 48.87 5.79 -1.57
CA PRO A 191 49.74 5.21 -2.58
C PRO A 191 49.30 3.79 -2.97
N ALA A 192 49.38 3.47 -4.27
CA ALA A 192 48.77 2.31 -4.90
C ALA A 192 49.17 0.91 -4.38
N LYS A 193 50.15 0.86 -3.47
CA LYS A 193 50.68 -0.37 -2.87
C LYS A 193 49.84 -0.85 -1.68
N PHE A 194 48.88 -0.03 -1.22
CA PHE A 194 48.04 -0.29 -0.04
C PHE A 194 46.56 -0.58 -0.37
N TYR A 195 46.20 -0.79 -1.65
CA TYR A 195 44.85 -1.23 -2.01
C TYR A 195 44.69 -2.73 -1.71
N PRO A 196 43.88 -3.15 -0.72
CA PRO A 196 43.54 -4.56 -0.59
C PRO A 196 42.63 -4.94 -1.78
N PHE A 197 43.08 -5.94 -2.54
CA PHE A 197 42.50 -6.39 -3.80
C PHE A 197 40.99 -6.79 -3.81
N PRO A 198 40.26 -7.00 -2.69
CA PRO A 198 38.81 -7.25 -2.76
C PRO A 198 37.94 -5.99 -2.97
N ILE A 199 38.47 -4.78 -2.77
CA ILE A 199 37.64 -3.55 -2.73
C ILE A 199 37.36 -2.98 -4.13
N ILE A 200 38.21 -3.23 -5.12
CA ILE A 200 38.07 -2.68 -6.49
C ILE A 200 37.00 -3.44 -7.30
N ILE A 201 36.83 -4.74 -7.06
CA ILE A 201 35.81 -5.56 -7.74
C ILE A 201 34.39 -5.20 -7.26
N PHE A 202 34.25 -4.85 -5.98
CA PHE A 202 32.96 -4.42 -5.41
C PHE A 202 32.54 -3.02 -5.87
N LEU A 203 33.50 -2.15 -6.22
CA LEU A 203 33.26 -0.77 -6.68
C LEU A 203 32.96 -0.67 -8.19
N LEU A 204 33.41 -1.63 -9.00
CA LEU A 204 33.17 -1.66 -10.44
C LEU A 204 31.81 -2.26 -10.83
N LEU A 205 31.22 -3.10 -9.98
CA LEU A 205 29.86 -3.63 -10.19
C LEU A 205 28.75 -2.59 -9.91
N PHE A 206 29.03 -1.53 -9.15
CA PHE A 206 28.05 -0.49 -8.81
C PHE A 206 28.00 0.71 -9.79
N LEU A 207 28.91 0.78 -10.76
CA LEU A 207 29.02 1.93 -11.70
C LEU A 207 28.66 1.63 -13.16
N GLY A 208 28.15 0.43 -13.47
CA GLY A 208 27.51 0.16 -14.77
C GLY A 208 28.39 0.38 -16.02
N VAL A 209 29.70 0.15 -15.93
CA VAL A 209 30.60 0.23 -17.09
C VAL A 209 30.61 -1.10 -17.83
N SER A 210 30.03 -1.15 -19.03
CA SER A 210 30.11 -2.33 -19.91
C SER A 210 31.50 -2.40 -20.58
N PHE A 211 32.21 -3.52 -20.42
CA PHE A 211 33.48 -3.79 -21.11
C PHE A 211 33.26 -4.72 -22.31
N PRO A 212 33.39 -4.24 -23.56
CA PRO A 212 33.28 -5.09 -24.74
C PRO A 212 34.63 -5.75 -25.01
N LYS A 213 34.99 -6.78 -24.24
CA LYS A 213 36.08 -7.73 -24.56
C LYS A 213 36.11 -8.97 -23.66
N LEU A 214 34.93 -9.53 -23.35
CA LEU A 214 34.80 -10.79 -22.61
C LEU A 214 34.26 -11.95 -23.46
N LYS A 215 34.37 -11.85 -24.80
CA LYS A 215 33.90 -12.88 -25.75
C LYS A 215 35.00 -13.84 -26.24
N GLU A 216 36.27 -13.50 -25.99
CA GLU A 216 37.41 -14.31 -26.46
C GLU A 216 38.00 -15.23 -25.38
N TRP A 217 37.52 -15.14 -24.13
CA TRP A 217 38.03 -15.97 -23.01
C TRP A 217 37.11 -17.14 -22.60
N ILE A 218 35.93 -17.29 -23.22
CA ILE A 218 35.01 -18.40 -22.90
C ILE A 218 35.16 -19.56 -23.92
N VAL A 219 35.88 -19.35 -25.02
CA VAL A 219 36.10 -20.37 -26.07
C VAL A 219 37.43 -21.09 -25.86
N SER A 220 37.58 -21.84 -24.77
CA SER A 220 38.66 -22.83 -24.65
C SER A 220 38.57 -23.70 -23.39
N THR A 221 37.52 -24.51 -23.24
CA THR A 221 37.74 -25.87 -22.72
C THR A 221 36.60 -26.84 -23.06
N THR A 222 37.00 -27.92 -23.74
CA THR A 222 36.40 -29.27 -23.77
C THR A 222 35.11 -29.50 -24.56
N GLN A 223 35.32 -29.94 -25.80
CA GLN A 223 34.47 -30.93 -26.47
C GLN A 223 34.53 -32.28 -25.74
N ILE A 224 33.36 -32.93 -25.58
CA ILE A 224 33.20 -34.39 -25.57
C ILE A 224 31.96 -34.72 -26.43
N VAL A 225 32.11 -35.81 -27.19
CA VAL A 225 31.35 -36.37 -28.34
C VAL A 225 29.96 -36.94 -27.95
N PRO A 226 29.00 -37.14 -28.90
CA PRO A 226 27.56 -37.26 -28.63
C PRO A 226 26.99 -38.69 -28.59
N ASP A 227 25.97 -38.88 -27.76
CA ASP A 227 24.79 -39.78 -27.85
C ASP A 227 23.95 -39.46 -26.59
N GLU A 228 22.62 -39.39 -26.51
CA GLU A 228 21.50 -40.07 -27.17
C GLU A 228 20.21 -39.22 -26.86
N ILE A 229 19.16 -39.30 -27.66
CA ILE A 229 17.93 -38.47 -27.60
C ILE A 229 17.06 -38.81 -26.35
N GLN A 230 16.55 -37.81 -25.58
CA GLN A 230 15.17 -37.64 -24.99
C GLN A 230 15.06 -36.31 -24.16
N PRO A 231 13.86 -35.84 -23.73
CA PRO A 231 12.77 -35.22 -24.48
C PRO A 231 12.51 -33.75 -24.05
N GLY A 232 11.86 -32.98 -24.93
CA GLY A 232 11.07 -31.76 -24.67
C GLY A 232 11.40 -30.85 -23.48
N ASP A 233 12.14 -29.78 -23.78
CA ASP A 233 12.15 -28.43 -23.16
C ASP A 233 11.12 -28.15 -22.03
N GLU A 234 11.53 -28.31 -20.77
CA GLU A 234 10.84 -27.80 -19.56
C GLU A 234 11.23 -26.34 -19.24
N SER A 235 11.49 -25.49 -20.23
CA SER A 235 11.73 -24.07 -19.96
C SER A 235 10.44 -23.26 -20.08
N ILE A 236 10.06 -22.62 -18.95
CA ILE A 236 8.96 -21.66 -18.74
C ILE A 236 7.58 -22.28 -18.37
N GLN A 237 7.46 -22.93 -17.20
CA GLN A 237 6.17 -23.00 -16.50
C GLN A 237 6.12 -21.90 -15.42
N LYS A 238 5.40 -20.80 -15.69
CA LYS A 238 4.97 -19.86 -14.64
C LYS A 238 4.12 -20.67 -13.64
N PRO A 239 4.37 -20.61 -12.32
CA PRO A 239 3.65 -21.46 -11.38
C PRO A 239 2.19 -20.99 -11.26
N ILE A 240 1.28 -21.86 -11.70
CA ILE A 240 -0.17 -21.70 -11.64
C ILE A 240 -0.71 -22.65 -10.55
N SER A 241 -1.75 -22.25 -9.82
CA SER A 241 -2.39 -23.11 -8.81
C SER A 241 -3.86 -22.75 -8.60
N ALA A 242 -4.71 -23.77 -8.46
CA ALA A 242 -6.08 -23.66 -7.97
C ALA A 242 -6.24 -24.15 -6.52
N GLY A 243 -5.15 -24.52 -5.87
CA GLY A 243 -5.12 -25.06 -4.50
C GLY A 243 -4.20 -26.27 -4.32
N GLU A 244 -3.68 -26.83 -5.40
CA GLU A 244 -2.78 -27.99 -5.42
C GLU A 244 -1.31 -27.65 -5.16
N ARG A 245 -0.96 -26.36 -5.13
CA ARG A 245 0.39 -25.85 -4.85
C ARG A 245 0.35 -24.56 -4.05
N ILE A 246 1.29 -24.40 -3.11
CA ILE A 246 1.52 -23.12 -2.43
C ILE A 246 2.29 -22.18 -3.37
N LEU A 247 1.74 -21.01 -3.66
CA LEU A 247 2.40 -19.98 -4.48
C LEU A 247 3.04 -18.89 -3.60
N ILE A 248 2.38 -18.55 -2.50
CA ILE A 248 2.83 -17.61 -1.49
C ILE A 248 3.27 -18.39 -0.25
N THR A 249 4.58 -18.43 -0.05
CA THR A 249 5.25 -19.18 1.03
C THR A 249 5.03 -18.57 2.42
N THR A 250 4.72 -17.26 2.47
CA THR A 250 4.45 -16.50 3.69
C THR A 250 3.33 -15.50 3.44
N GLU A 251 2.12 -15.83 3.91
CA GLU A 251 0.97 -14.90 3.91
C GLU A 251 0.88 -14.06 5.17
N GLU A 252 1.40 -14.62 6.27
CA GLU A 252 1.38 -14.01 7.58
C GLU A 252 2.31 -12.80 7.63
N VAL A 253 1.95 -11.82 8.46
CA VAL A 253 2.84 -10.69 8.72
C VAL A 253 3.19 -10.60 10.19
N GLY A 254 4.48 -10.41 10.46
CA GLY A 254 5.02 -10.37 11.80
C GLY A 254 5.69 -11.70 12.16
N GLN A 255 5.22 -12.34 13.22
CA GLN A 255 5.77 -13.60 13.68
C GLN A 255 5.26 -14.77 12.84
N GLU A 256 6.10 -15.78 12.64
CA GLU A 256 5.68 -17.04 12.03
C GLU A 256 4.59 -17.68 12.89
N ASN A 257 3.55 -18.22 12.25
CA ASN A 257 2.59 -19.06 12.92
C ASN A 257 2.54 -20.43 12.23
N LEU A 258 3.25 -21.36 12.89
CA LEU A 258 3.50 -22.70 12.39
C LEU A 258 2.20 -23.47 12.17
N GLN A 259 1.21 -23.29 13.04
CA GLN A 259 -0.09 -23.94 12.93
C GLN A 259 -0.83 -23.55 11.65
N PHE A 260 -0.83 -22.26 11.29
CA PHE A 260 -1.37 -21.81 10.01
C PHE A 260 -0.65 -22.46 8.82
N ARG A 261 0.69 -22.46 8.82
CA ARG A 261 1.49 -22.98 7.69
C ARG A 261 1.32 -24.49 7.53
N GLU A 262 1.26 -25.23 8.63
CA GLU A 262 1.02 -26.68 8.65
C GLU A 262 -0.38 -27.01 8.13
N ALA A 263 -1.43 -26.37 8.66
CA ALA A 263 -2.80 -26.57 8.20
C ALA A 263 -2.98 -26.20 6.71
N LYS A 264 -2.40 -25.07 6.27
CA LYS A 264 -2.39 -24.67 4.85
C LYS A 264 -1.75 -25.75 3.99
N LYS A 265 -0.59 -26.27 4.40
CA LYS A 265 0.12 -27.32 3.67
C LYS A 265 -0.71 -28.60 3.58
N SER A 266 -1.33 -29.05 4.67
CA SER A 266 -2.22 -30.21 4.66
C SER A 266 -3.45 -30.02 3.76
N GLY A 267 -4.02 -28.80 3.72
CA GLY A 267 -5.10 -28.46 2.80
C GLY A 267 -4.68 -28.55 1.32
N VAL A 268 -3.47 -28.07 0.99
CA VAL A 268 -2.91 -28.15 -0.36
C VAL A 268 -2.65 -29.60 -0.78
N GLU A 269 -2.11 -30.43 0.12
CA GLU A 269 -1.90 -31.87 -0.13
C GLU A 269 -3.23 -32.62 -0.36
N ALA A 270 -4.27 -32.28 0.42
CA ALA A 270 -5.60 -32.82 0.24
C ALA A 270 -6.24 -32.38 -1.09
N MET A 271 -6.06 -31.11 -1.50
CA MET A 271 -6.49 -30.60 -2.81
C MET A 271 -5.80 -31.36 -3.95
N ALA A 272 -4.48 -31.51 -3.89
CA ALA A 272 -3.71 -32.23 -4.90
C ALA A 272 -4.12 -33.70 -5.02
N SER A 273 -4.61 -34.30 -3.92
CA SER A 273 -5.12 -35.67 -3.87
C SER A 273 -6.60 -35.81 -4.27
N GLY A 274 -7.29 -34.71 -4.62
CA GLY A 274 -8.72 -34.71 -4.93
C GLY A 274 -9.66 -34.91 -3.73
N ASN A 275 -9.13 -34.89 -2.50
CA ASN A 275 -9.91 -35.03 -1.27
C ASN A 275 -10.47 -33.67 -0.83
N TYR A 276 -11.39 -33.12 -1.63
CA TYR A 276 -11.86 -31.74 -1.47
C TYR A 276 -12.49 -31.43 -0.11
N GLN A 277 -13.29 -32.35 0.45
CA GLN A 277 -13.87 -32.13 1.79
C GLN A 277 -12.80 -32.08 2.89
N LEU A 278 -11.74 -32.87 2.77
CA LEU A 278 -10.62 -32.84 3.71
C LEU A 278 -9.82 -31.54 3.55
N ALA A 279 -9.64 -31.08 2.31
CA ALA A 279 -9.02 -29.79 2.03
C ALA A 279 -9.81 -28.62 2.64
N VAL A 280 -11.15 -28.65 2.54
CA VAL A 280 -12.02 -27.64 3.19
C VAL A 280 -11.73 -27.57 4.69
N ASN A 281 -11.69 -28.71 5.38
CA ASN A 281 -11.46 -28.74 6.83
C ASN A 281 -10.10 -28.14 7.19
N TYR A 282 -9.03 -28.50 6.47
CA TYR A 282 -7.69 -27.98 6.74
C TYR A 282 -7.53 -26.49 6.40
N PHE A 283 -8.16 -26.01 5.33
CA PHE A 283 -8.12 -24.58 5.02
C PHE A 283 -8.97 -23.76 6.01
N GLU A 284 -10.08 -24.30 6.51
CA GLU A 284 -10.84 -23.68 7.60
C GLU A 284 -10.01 -23.60 8.88
N GLU A 285 -9.29 -24.67 9.24
CA GLU A 285 -8.36 -24.68 10.36
C GLU A 285 -7.24 -23.65 10.18
N ALA A 286 -6.62 -23.58 8.99
CA ALA A 286 -5.62 -22.57 8.69
C ALA A 286 -6.18 -21.14 8.91
N LEU A 287 -7.36 -20.85 8.38
CA LEU A 287 -7.99 -19.53 8.53
C LEU A 287 -8.48 -19.23 9.96
N GLN A 288 -8.65 -20.24 10.83
CA GLN A 288 -8.84 -20.01 12.27
C GLN A 288 -7.57 -19.46 12.92
N HIS A 289 -6.39 -19.93 12.50
CA HIS A 289 -5.10 -19.47 12.99
C HIS A 289 -4.70 -18.11 12.41
N TYR A 290 -4.95 -17.88 11.12
CA TYR A 290 -4.66 -16.60 10.47
C TYR A 290 -5.71 -16.27 9.40
N ARG A 291 -6.65 -15.39 9.76
CA ARG A 291 -7.80 -15.04 8.90
C ARG A 291 -7.43 -14.30 7.62
N ASN A 292 -6.35 -13.50 7.65
CA ASN A 292 -5.99 -12.60 6.55
C ASN A 292 -5.06 -13.27 5.52
N ALA A 293 -5.41 -14.48 5.08
CA ALA A 293 -4.64 -15.28 4.13
C ALA A 293 -5.38 -15.39 2.77
N PRO A 294 -5.12 -14.48 1.82
CA PRO A 294 -5.88 -14.40 0.57
C PRO A 294 -5.74 -15.62 -0.36
N GLU A 295 -4.54 -16.19 -0.51
CA GLU A 295 -4.35 -17.42 -1.30
C GLU A 295 -5.09 -18.59 -0.63
N THR A 296 -4.94 -18.72 0.69
CA THR A 296 -5.61 -19.77 1.47
C THR A 296 -7.13 -19.67 1.38
N LEU A 297 -7.69 -18.45 1.42
CA LEU A 297 -9.14 -18.24 1.27
C LEU A 297 -9.63 -18.57 -0.16
N ILE A 298 -8.87 -18.24 -1.20
CA ILE A 298 -9.18 -18.67 -2.57
C ILE A 298 -9.19 -20.19 -2.66
N TYR A 299 -8.19 -20.85 -2.07
CA TYR A 299 -8.10 -22.32 -2.07
C TYR A 299 -9.25 -22.97 -1.30
N LEU A 300 -9.67 -22.41 -0.16
CA LEU A 300 -10.87 -22.84 0.55
C LEU A 300 -12.12 -22.74 -0.32
N ASN A 301 -12.34 -21.59 -0.99
CA ASN A 301 -13.50 -21.39 -1.85
C ASN A 301 -13.50 -22.36 -3.04
N ASN A 302 -12.33 -22.63 -3.63
CA ASN A 302 -12.18 -23.63 -4.68
C ASN A 302 -12.49 -25.04 -4.17
N ALA A 303 -11.93 -25.44 -3.02
CA ALA A 303 -12.17 -26.75 -2.40
C ALA A 303 -13.66 -26.97 -2.11
N ARG A 304 -14.35 -25.95 -1.57
CA ARG A 304 -15.81 -25.99 -1.33
C ARG A 304 -16.61 -26.16 -2.62
N SER A 305 -16.17 -25.50 -3.70
CA SER A 305 -16.83 -25.60 -5.00
C SER A 305 -16.66 -26.99 -5.62
N GLU A 306 -15.46 -27.55 -5.55
CA GLU A 306 -15.16 -28.91 -6.03
C GLU A 306 -15.88 -30.00 -5.20
N ALA A 307 -15.98 -29.81 -3.88
CA ALA A 307 -16.69 -30.73 -2.99
C ALA A 307 -18.20 -30.86 -3.34
N LYS A 308 -18.80 -29.86 -4.01
CA LYS A 308 -20.18 -29.93 -4.48
C LYS A 308 -20.35 -30.79 -5.74
N ASN A 309 -19.26 -31.16 -6.41
CA ASN A 309 -19.26 -31.96 -7.64
C ASN A 309 -20.19 -31.38 -8.73
N GLN A 310 -20.10 -30.06 -8.93
CA GLN A 310 -20.89 -29.28 -9.88
C GLN A 310 -19.96 -28.48 -10.79
N PRO A 311 -20.41 -28.12 -12.02
CA PRO A 311 -19.60 -27.28 -12.90
C PRO A 311 -19.30 -25.92 -12.24
N THR A 312 -18.14 -25.36 -12.57
CA THR A 312 -17.70 -24.03 -12.10
C THR A 312 -17.31 -23.15 -13.29
N TYR A 313 -17.49 -21.84 -13.14
CA TYR A 313 -16.79 -20.88 -14.00
C TYR A 313 -15.38 -20.71 -13.47
N THR A 314 -14.38 -20.83 -14.33
CA THR A 314 -12.98 -20.65 -13.93
C THR A 314 -12.42 -19.35 -14.50
N ILE A 315 -11.83 -18.53 -13.63
CA ILE A 315 -11.05 -17.35 -14.02
C ILE A 315 -9.61 -17.48 -13.52
N ALA A 316 -8.68 -16.76 -14.15
CA ALA A 316 -7.29 -16.67 -13.70
C ALA A 316 -7.02 -15.27 -13.13
N ALA A 317 -6.45 -15.21 -11.92
CA ALA A 317 -5.88 -14.01 -11.32
C ALA A 317 -4.37 -13.98 -11.60
N ALA A 318 -3.95 -13.10 -12.50
CA ALA A 318 -2.55 -12.80 -12.75
C ALA A 318 -2.05 -11.77 -11.74
N VAL A 319 -1.03 -12.13 -10.95
CA VAL A 319 -0.50 -11.31 -9.86
C VAL A 319 1.02 -11.36 -9.83
N PRO A 320 1.71 -10.27 -9.44
CA PRO A 320 3.17 -10.19 -9.46
C PRO A 320 3.79 -10.78 -8.18
N ILE A 321 3.56 -12.07 -7.90
CA ILE A 321 4.00 -12.72 -6.64
C ILE A 321 5.51 -12.60 -6.46
N THR A 322 6.29 -12.89 -7.52
CA THR A 322 7.76 -12.83 -7.46
C THR A 322 8.31 -11.41 -7.38
N GLN A 323 7.67 -10.43 -8.04
CA GLN A 323 8.18 -9.05 -8.08
C GLN A 323 7.72 -8.20 -6.89
N ASP A 324 6.46 -8.33 -6.49
CA ASP A 324 5.81 -7.48 -5.50
C ASP A 324 4.79 -8.30 -4.70
N LEU A 325 5.30 -9.13 -3.79
CA LEU A 325 4.49 -10.02 -2.95
C LEU A 325 3.38 -9.27 -2.21
N ALA A 326 3.67 -8.07 -1.71
CA ALA A 326 2.69 -7.29 -0.97
C ALA A 326 1.55 -6.82 -1.90
N ALA A 327 1.87 -6.36 -3.12
CA ALA A 327 0.84 -6.02 -4.10
C ALA A 327 0.04 -7.24 -4.56
N ALA A 328 0.71 -8.37 -4.78
CA ALA A 328 0.05 -9.63 -5.10
C ALA A 328 -0.94 -10.05 -4.00
N GLN A 329 -0.54 -10.02 -2.73
CA GLN A 329 -1.42 -10.32 -1.60
C GLN A 329 -2.62 -9.36 -1.53
N ALA A 330 -2.42 -8.07 -1.79
CA ALA A 330 -3.51 -7.09 -1.81
C ALA A 330 -4.51 -7.35 -2.94
N MET A 331 -4.02 -7.65 -4.15
CA MET A 331 -4.87 -8.04 -5.28
C MET A 331 -5.64 -9.32 -4.97
N LEU A 332 -4.96 -10.35 -4.43
CA LEU A 332 -5.59 -11.61 -4.07
C LEU A 332 -6.60 -11.46 -2.94
N ARG A 333 -6.43 -10.54 -1.99
CA ARG A 333 -7.45 -10.24 -0.97
C ARG A 333 -8.75 -9.77 -1.62
N GLY A 334 -8.68 -8.83 -2.56
CA GLY A 334 -9.85 -8.36 -3.30
C GLY A 334 -10.52 -9.49 -4.11
N VAL A 335 -9.72 -10.31 -4.80
CA VAL A 335 -10.22 -11.48 -5.54
C VAL A 335 -10.88 -12.51 -4.61
N ALA A 336 -10.24 -12.85 -3.51
CA ALA A 336 -10.74 -13.81 -2.52
C ALA A 336 -12.08 -13.36 -1.92
N GLN A 337 -12.18 -12.07 -1.57
CA GLN A 337 -13.40 -11.48 -1.03
C GLN A 337 -14.54 -11.51 -2.06
N ALA A 338 -14.28 -11.08 -3.30
CA ALA A 338 -15.28 -11.08 -4.36
C ALA A 338 -15.76 -12.50 -4.70
N GLN A 339 -14.83 -13.46 -4.80
CA GLN A 339 -15.16 -14.87 -5.01
C GLN A 339 -16.03 -15.41 -3.86
N HIS A 340 -15.63 -15.14 -2.61
CA HIS A 340 -16.35 -15.61 -1.44
C HIS A 340 -17.78 -15.09 -1.42
N GLN A 341 -17.97 -13.78 -1.58
CA GLN A 341 -19.29 -13.14 -1.61
C GLN A 341 -20.18 -13.69 -2.74
N LEU A 342 -19.62 -13.85 -3.94
CA LEU A 342 -20.35 -14.39 -5.10
C LEU A 342 -20.79 -15.83 -4.86
N ASN A 343 -19.90 -16.68 -4.35
CA ASN A 343 -20.17 -18.09 -4.13
C ASN A 343 -21.17 -18.32 -2.98
N GLU A 344 -21.08 -17.55 -1.89
CA GLU A 344 -22.06 -17.57 -0.80
C GLU A 344 -23.45 -17.10 -1.27
N ALA A 345 -23.51 -16.16 -2.21
CA ALA A 345 -24.76 -15.71 -2.85
C ALA A 345 -25.36 -16.72 -3.86
N GLY A 346 -24.75 -17.90 -4.01
CA GLY A 346 -25.21 -18.96 -4.91
C GLY A 346 -24.58 -18.95 -6.30
N GLY A 347 -23.55 -18.13 -6.53
CA GLY A 347 -22.81 -18.05 -7.79
C GLY A 347 -23.55 -17.31 -8.91
N ILE A 348 -23.08 -17.47 -10.14
CA ILE A 348 -23.66 -16.85 -11.34
C ILE A 348 -24.65 -17.84 -11.95
N ASN A 349 -25.95 -17.55 -11.83
CA ASN A 349 -27.03 -18.45 -12.27
C ASN A 349 -26.92 -19.86 -11.65
N GLY A 350 -26.52 -19.96 -10.38
CA GLY A 350 -26.35 -21.23 -9.68
C GLY A 350 -25.01 -21.93 -9.92
N VAL A 351 -24.10 -21.35 -10.72
CA VAL A 351 -22.78 -21.89 -11.03
C VAL A 351 -21.72 -21.13 -10.23
N LEU A 352 -20.92 -21.84 -9.44
CA LEU A 352 -19.90 -21.23 -8.59
C LEU A 352 -18.66 -20.80 -9.37
N LEU A 353 -17.94 -19.81 -8.84
CA LEU A 353 -16.69 -19.30 -9.37
C LEU A 353 -15.49 -20.01 -8.72
N LYS A 354 -14.64 -20.60 -9.56
CA LYS A 354 -13.31 -21.11 -9.24
C LYS A 354 -12.26 -20.10 -9.70
N VAL A 355 -11.29 -19.79 -8.85
CA VAL A 355 -10.21 -18.85 -9.16
C VAL A 355 -8.89 -19.58 -9.19
N VAL A 356 -8.17 -19.46 -10.29
CA VAL A 356 -6.79 -19.97 -10.44
C VAL A 356 -5.83 -18.80 -10.28
N ILE A 357 -4.75 -18.97 -9.53
CA ILE A 357 -3.73 -17.95 -9.32
C ILE A 357 -2.55 -18.25 -10.24
N SER A 358 -2.03 -17.23 -10.92
CA SER A 358 -0.81 -17.31 -11.71
C SER A 358 0.14 -16.20 -11.31
N ASP A 359 1.40 -16.55 -11.06
CA ASP A 359 2.46 -15.54 -10.95
C ASP A 359 2.82 -15.04 -12.36
N ASP A 360 2.52 -13.78 -12.66
CA ASP A 360 2.84 -13.17 -13.96
C ASP A 360 4.26 -12.61 -14.02
N GLY A 361 4.93 -12.48 -12.86
CA GLY A 361 6.27 -11.91 -12.74
C GLY A 361 6.40 -10.53 -13.38
N ASP A 362 5.30 -9.76 -13.51
CA ASP A 362 5.23 -8.46 -14.21
C ASP A 362 5.83 -8.49 -15.65
N ASN A 363 5.83 -9.67 -16.29
CA ASN A 363 6.20 -9.86 -17.69
C ASN A 363 4.97 -10.40 -18.44
N PRO A 364 4.15 -9.50 -19.03
CA PRO A 364 2.83 -9.83 -19.59
C PRO A 364 2.85 -10.90 -20.67
#